data_AF-C5CBI0-F1
#
_entry.id   AF-C5CBI0-F1
#
_cell.length_a   1.000
_cell.length_b   1.000
_cell.length_c   1.000
_cell.angle_alpha   90.00
_cell.angle_beta   90.00
_cell.angle_gamma   90.00
#
_symmetry.space_group_name_H-M   'P 1'
#
loop_
_entity.id
_entity.type
_entity.pdbx_description
1 polymer ?
#
loop_
_entity_poly.entity_id
_entity_poly.type
_entity_poly.pdbx_seq_one_letter_code
_entity_poly.pdbx_strand_id
1 'polypeptide(L)' 'MPVRLRPTVLDDAEALAALARSQREHLGPWEPERPAHWFTEAGQREALEQADRDRAAGRSYAFVIGQAPRDGVAV' A
#
# COMPACT_ATOMS: atom_id res chain seq x y z
N MET A 1 11.50 -5.42 -16.62
CA MET A 1 11.82 -5.03 -15.23
C MET A 1 11.17 -6.06 -14.31
N PRO A 2 11.93 -6.80 -13.49
CA PRO A 2 11.36 -7.82 -12.63
C PRO A 2 10.44 -7.18 -11.58
N VAL A 3 9.29 -7.80 -11.35
CA VAL A 3 8.30 -7.36 -10.36
C VAL A 3 8.47 -8.18 -9.08
N ARG A 4 8.28 -7.55 -7.92
CA ARG A 4 8.23 -8.19 -6.62
C ARG A 4 6.89 -7.89 -5.94
N LEU A 5 6.27 -8.95 -5.44
CA LEU A 5 5.18 -8.87 -4.47
C LEU A 5 5.75 -9.05 -3.06
N ARG A 6 5.40 -8.19 -2.12
CA ARG A 6 5.75 -8.36 -0.70
C ARG A 6 4.61 -7.88 0.21
N PRO A 7 4.49 -8.40 1.44
CA PRO A 7 3.56 -7.84 2.41
C PRO A 7 3.80 -6.35 2.61
N THR A 8 2.71 -5.65 2.91
CA THR A 8 2.74 -4.26 3.36
C THR A 8 3.48 -4.13 4.69
N VAL A 9 4.20 -3.01 4.87
CA VAL A 9 4.84 -2.60 6.13
C VAL A 9 4.49 -1.14 6.43
N LEU A 10 4.63 -0.71 7.68
CA LEU A 10 4.27 0.67 8.08
C LEU A 10 5.07 1.75 7.32
N ASP A 11 6.32 1.44 6.95
CA ASP A 11 7.18 2.36 6.20
C ASP A 11 6.70 2.60 4.76
N ASP A 12 5.70 1.85 4.28
CA ASP A 12 5.07 2.09 2.97
C ASP A 12 4.15 3.33 2.96
N ALA A 13 3.83 3.89 4.13
CA ALA A 13 2.79 4.92 4.28
C ALA A 13 3.01 6.16 3.38
N GLU A 14 4.23 6.70 3.36
CA GLU A 14 4.56 7.88 2.55
C GLU A 14 4.43 7.58 1.05
N ALA A 15 4.99 6.45 0.61
CA ALA A 15 4.97 6.03 -0.79
C ALA A 15 3.54 5.74 -1.27
N LEU A 16 2.72 5.09 -0.43
CA LEU A 16 1.31 4.84 -0.73
C LEU A 16 0.49 6.13 -0.77
N ALA A 17 0.76 7.10 0.11
CA ALA A 17 0.08 8.40 0.08
C ALA A 17 0.43 9.18 -1.19
N ALA A 18 1.69 9.15 -1.62
CA ALA A 18 2.11 9.73 -2.90
C ALA A 18 1.42 9.05 -4.09
N LEU A 19 1.41 7.71 -4.10
CA LEU A 19 0.77 6.92 -5.15
C LEU A 19 -0.74 7.21 -5.23
N ALA A 20 -1.45 7.10 -4.11
CA ALA A 20 -2.89 7.34 -4.01
C ALA A 20 -3.29 8.74 -4.48
N ARG A 21 -2.48 9.77 -4.19
CA ARG A 21 -2.71 11.13 -4.71
C ARG A 21 -2.52 11.22 -6.21
N SER A 22 -1.45 10.62 -6.74
CA SER A 22 -1.16 10.66 -8.19
C SER A 22 -2.17 9.88 -9.04
N GLN A 23 -2.79 8.83 -8.48
CA GLN A 23 -3.71 7.96 -9.21
C GLN A 23 -5.19 8.28 -8.97
N ARG A 24 -5.50 9.27 -8.11
CA ARG A 24 -6.88 9.53 -7.66
C ARG A 24 -7.87 9.72 -8.80
N GLU A 25 -7.53 10.53 -9.80
CA GLU A 25 -8.41 10.78 -10.95
C GLU A 25 -8.60 9.52 -11.80
N HIS A 26 -7.53 8.75 -11.99
CA HIS A 26 -7.56 7.53 -12.80
C HIS A 26 -8.37 6.41 -12.16
N LEU A 27 -8.24 6.23 -10.84
CA LEU A 27 -8.90 5.16 -10.09
C LEU A 27 -10.29 5.54 -9.56
N GLY A 28 -10.58 6.84 -9.43
CA GLY A 28 -11.82 7.36 -8.85
C GLY A 28 -13.12 6.73 -9.37
N PRO A 29 -13.27 6.46 -10.68
CA PRO A 29 -14.47 5.79 -11.20
C PRO A 29 -14.69 4.35 -10.68
N TRP A 30 -13.64 3.70 -10.17
CA TRP A 30 -13.62 2.28 -9.82
C TRP A 30 -13.42 2.00 -8.33
N GLU A 31 -13.05 3.02 -7.55
CA GLU A 31 -12.79 2.90 -6.12
C GLU A 31 -13.90 3.55 -5.29
N PRO A 32 -14.18 3.03 -4.07
CA PRO A 32 -15.07 3.70 -3.13
C PRO A 32 -14.56 5.10 -2.80
N GLU A 33 -15.48 6.04 -2.57
CA GLU A 33 -15.12 7.37 -2.10
C GLU A 33 -14.36 7.28 -0.76
N ARG A 34 -13.17 7.89 -0.72
CA ARG A 34 -12.30 7.92 0.45
C ARG A 34 -12.28 9.34 1.04
N PRO A 35 -12.35 9.47 2.37
CA PRO A 35 -12.19 10.77 3.02
C PRO A 35 -10.79 11.35 2.76
N ALA A 36 -10.66 12.67 2.77
CA ALA A 36 -9.39 13.34 2.47
C ALA A 36 -8.21 12.85 3.33
N HIS A 37 -8.47 12.49 4.60
CA HIS A 37 -7.44 11.95 5.51
C HIS A 37 -6.77 10.68 4.96
N TRP A 38 -7.51 9.85 4.21
CA TRP A 38 -7.00 8.58 3.68
C TRP A 38 -5.83 8.79 2.71
N PHE A 39 -5.76 9.95 2.06
CA PHE A 39 -4.70 10.30 1.11
C PHE A 39 -3.51 11.01 1.75
N THR A 40 -3.45 11.04 3.08
CA THR A 40 -2.30 11.54 3.84
C THR A 40 -1.42 10.38 4.30
N GLU A 41 -0.15 10.65 4.62
CA GLU A 41 0.74 9.65 5.20
C GLU A 41 0.15 9.04 6.49
N ALA A 42 -0.41 9.86 7.37
CA ALA A 42 -1.06 9.40 8.59
C ALA A 42 -2.22 8.44 8.31
N GLY A 43 -3.10 8.77 7.35
CA GLY A 43 -4.21 7.90 6.97
C GLY A 43 -3.77 6.59 6.31
N GLN A 44 -2.71 6.62 5.51
CA GLN A 44 -2.13 5.39 4.95
C GLN A 44 -1.49 4.54 6.05
N ARG A 45 -0.82 5.17 7.02
CA ARG A 45 -0.28 4.46 8.19
C ARG A 45 -1.38 3.77 8.99
N GLU A 46 -2.49 4.45 9.27
CA GLU A 46 -3.65 3.85 9.95
C GLU A 46 -4.22 2.65 9.17
N ALA A 47 -4.29 2.75 7.84
CA ALA A 47 -4.73 1.65 6.98
C ALA A 47 -3.76 0.46 7.02
N LEU A 48 -2.45 0.71 7.05
CA LEU A 48 -1.42 -0.32 7.17
C LEU A 48 -1.43 -1.00 8.55
N GLU A 49 -1.66 -0.24 9.62
CA GLU A 49 -1.84 -0.78 10.97
C GLU A 49 -3.08 -1.69 11.03
N GLN A 50 -4.17 -1.33 10.33
CA GLN A 50 -5.33 -2.21 10.21
C GLN A 50 -5.00 -3.47 9.40
N ALA A 51 -4.26 -3.36 8.30
CA ALA A 51 -3.83 -4.51 7.51
C ALA A 51 -2.94 -5.46 8.32
N ASP A 52 -2.07 -4.94 9.19
CA ASP A 52 -1.26 -5.76 10.09
C ASP A 52 -2.11 -6.51 11.12
N ARG A 53 -3.08 -5.82 11.75
CA ARG A 53 -4.07 -6.45 12.65
C ARG A 53 -4.87 -7.54 11.95
N ASP A 54 -5.28 -7.32 10.71
CA ASP A 54 -6.04 -8.30 9.94
C ASP A 54 -5.17 -9.50 9.55
N ARG A 55 -3.90 -9.29 9.19
CA ARG A 55 -2.94 -10.35 8.91
C ARG A 55 -2.66 -11.19 10.14
N ALA A 56 -2.40 -10.57 11.30
CA ALA A 56 -2.18 -11.26 12.57
C ALA A 56 -3.39 -12.12 12.98
N ALA A 57 -4.60 -11.71 12.59
CA ALA A 57 -5.83 -12.44 12.83
C ALA A 57 -6.23 -13.40 11.69
N GLY A 58 -5.43 -13.53 10.62
CA GLY A 58 -5.72 -14.38 9.47
C GLY A 58 -6.94 -13.96 8.64
N ARG A 59 -7.37 -12.69 8.72
CA ARG A 59 -8.57 -12.17 8.03
C ARG A 59 -8.28 -11.61 6.63
N SER A 60 -7.11 -11.03 6.42
CA SER A 60 -6.71 -10.47 5.13
C SER A 60 -5.19 -10.43 5.00
N TYR A 61 -4.70 -10.34 3.75
CA TYR A 61 -3.27 -10.25 3.45
C TYR A 61 -3.04 -9.17 2.39
N ALA A 62 -2.65 -7.98 2.81
CA ALA A 62 -2.35 -6.86 1.91
C ALA A 62 -0.89 -6.89 1.44
N PHE A 63 -0.69 -6.77 0.13
CA PHE A 63 0.63 -6.76 -0.51
C PHE A 63 0.84 -5.49 -1.33
N VAL A 64 2.10 -5.10 -1.48
CA VAL A 64 2.53 -4.10 -2.46
C VAL A 64 3.23 -4.75 -3.64
N ILE A 65 3.05 -4.14 -4.81
CA ILE A 65 3.71 -4.53 -6.05
C ILE A 65 4.78 -3.48 -6.33
N GLY A 66 6.04 -3.91 -6.28
CA GLY A 66 7.20 -3.06 -6.51
C GLY A 66 8.13 -3.64 -7.57
N GLN A 67 9.16 -2.87 -7.91
CA GLN A 67 10.26 -3.40 -8.72
C GLN A 67 11.15 -4.29 -7.85
N ALA A 68 11.61 -5.41 -8.40
CA ALA A 68 12.62 -6.20 -7.72
C ALA A 68 14.00 -5.48 -7.78
N PRO A 69 14.87 -5.66 -6.77
CA PRO A 69 16.24 -5.17 -6.84
C PRO A 69 16.94 -5.67 -8.11
N ARG A 70 17.82 -4.83 -8.69
CA ARG A 70 18.47 -5.12 -9.98
C ARG A 70 19.38 -6.36 -9.95
N ASP A 71 19.86 -6.72 -8.77
CA ASP A 71 20.68 -7.91 -8.54
C ASP A 71 19.85 -8.89 -7.73
N GLY A 72 19.41 -9.98 -8.38
CA GLY A 72 18.45 -10.93 -7.82
C GLY A 72 18.97 -11.68 -6.59
N VAL A 73 18.89 -11.06 -5.42
CA VAL A 73 18.84 -11.73 -4.13
C VAL A 73 17.85 -10.94 -3.26
N ALA A 74 16.74 -11.58 -2.92
CA ALA A 74 16.04 -11.24 -1.69
C ALA A 74 16.15 -12.45 -0.78
N VAL A 75 16.81 -12.24 0.34
CA VAL A 75 16.56 -13.04 1.55
C VAL A 75 15.30 -12.50 2.19
#